data_AF-A0A1Q9EC94-F1
#
_entry.id   AF-A0A1Q9EC94-F1
#
_cell.length_a   1.000
_cell.length_b   1.000
_cell.length_c   1.000
_cell.angle_alpha   90.00
_cell.angle_beta   90.00
_cell.angle_gamma   90.00
#
_symmetry.space_group_name_H-M   'P 1'
#
loop_
_entity.id
_entity.type
_entity.pdbx_description
1 polymer ?
#
loop_
_entity_poly.entity_id
_entity_poly.type
_entity_poly.pdbx_seq_one_letter_code
_entity_poly.pdbx_strand_id
1 'polypeptide(L)'
;MSFIVFCFDTALLTSLPSALGKEPAGRGTFDHVVVKQVEDELQKRLAELTETLAAGAPEREARAQKVSIAAAQKEAAKVKDAATKEAAKAAVEAQKAAVAAEKAAAKALKALGPEMKATAAELKSNKEGLEDFKTGVLQSFTELVERSSVVPEVAPEEPAAEAPAAEAPAAAS
;
A
#
# COMPACT_ATOMS: atom_id res chain seq x y z
N MET A 1 -30.51 29.07 35.10
CA MET A 1 -30.48 30.44 34.53
C MET A 1 -31.38 31.28 35.41
N SER A 2 -30.83 31.89 36.45
CA SER A 2 -31.61 32.72 37.37
C SER A 2 -31.89 34.04 36.66
N PHE A 3 -33.15 34.32 36.34
CA PHE A 3 -33.53 35.64 35.84
C PHE A 3 -33.31 36.64 36.97
N ILE A 4 -32.46 37.64 36.74
CA ILE A 4 -32.22 38.73 37.69
C ILE A 4 -33.52 39.55 37.75
N VAL A 5 -34.29 39.35 38.80
CA VAL A 5 -35.44 40.20 39.13
C VAL A 5 -34.88 41.41 39.87
N PHE A 6 -34.89 42.57 39.22
CA PHE A 6 -34.52 43.83 39.85
C PHE A 6 -35.60 44.20 40.88
N CYS A 7 -35.31 43.98 42.16
CA CYS A 7 -36.22 44.31 43.25
C CYS A 7 -35.84 45.68 43.82
N PHE A 8 -36.36 46.74 43.20
CA PHE A 8 -36.32 48.08 43.79
C PHE A 8 -37.45 48.24 44.79
N ASP A 9 -37.22 49.02 45.85
CA ASP A 9 -38.27 49.40 46.78
C ASP A 9 -39.36 50.23 46.06
N THR A 10 -40.62 49.82 46.19
CA THR A 10 -41.76 50.45 45.50
C THR A 10 -41.98 51.90 45.95
N ALA A 11 -41.73 52.22 47.23
CA ALA A 11 -41.83 53.59 47.74
C ALA A 11 -40.70 54.47 47.18
N LEU A 12 -39.52 53.88 46.95
CA LEU A 12 -38.41 54.55 46.30
C LEU A 12 -38.71 54.85 44.82
N LEU A 13 -39.27 53.88 44.08
CA LEU A 13 -39.65 54.08 42.68
C LEU A 13 -40.79 55.08 42.48
N THR A 14 -41.74 55.14 43.41
CA THR A 14 -42.88 56.08 43.33
C THR A 14 -42.49 57.52 43.70
N SER A 15 -41.47 57.71 44.54
CA SER A 15 -40.98 59.03 44.95
C SER A 15 -39.92 59.61 44.00
N LEU A 16 -39.22 58.76 43.24
CA LEU A 16 -38.15 59.16 42.33
C LEU A 16 -38.58 60.20 41.26
N PRO A 17 -39.73 60.09 40.58
CA PRO A 17 -40.14 61.08 39.58
C PRO A 17 -40.31 62.49 40.15
N SER A 18 -40.83 62.59 41.38
CA SER A 18 -41.02 63.86 42.09
C SER A 18 -39.67 64.48 42.49
N ALA A 19 -38.72 63.65 42.93
CA ALA A 19 -37.37 64.08 43.28
C ALA A 19 -36.55 64.54 42.05
N LEU A 20 -36.68 63.83 40.92
CA LEU A 20 -35.98 64.15 39.67
C LEU A 20 -36.62 65.32 38.90
N GLY A 21 -37.92 65.56 39.08
CA GLY A 21 -38.64 66.68 38.45
C GLY A 21 -38.31 68.06 39.06
N LYS A 22 -37.70 68.10 40.25
CA LYS A 22 -37.19 69.33 40.86
C LYS A 22 -35.75 69.61 40.44
N GLU A 23 -35.41 70.88 40.25
CA GLU A 23 -34.02 71.30 40.07
C GLU A 23 -33.16 70.85 41.27
N PRO A 24 -31.86 70.52 41.07
CA PRO A 24 -31.00 70.06 42.15
C PRO A 24 -30.96 71.00 43.36
N ALA A 25 -31.02 72.32 43.14
CA ALA A 25 -31.05 73.33 44.21
C ALA A 25 -32.41 73.43 44.93
N GLY A 26 -33.50 72.93 44.31
CA GLY A 26 -34.85 72.90 44.86
C GLY A 26 -35.24 71.55 45.48
N ARG A 27 -34.32 70.59 45.54
CA ARG A 27 -34.54 69.29 46.18
C ARG A 27 -34.50 69.43 47.70
N GLY A 28 -35.51 68.90 48.38
CA GLY A 28 -35.50 68.79 49.83
C GLY A 28 -34.64 67.61 50.28
N THR A 29 -34.41 67.49 51.59
CA THR A 29 -33.65 66.39 52.20
C THR A 29 -34.15 65.01 51.76
N PHE A 30 -35.47 64.83 51.66
CA PHE A 30 -36.07 63.58 51.20
C PHE A 30 -35.76 63.27 49.73
N ASP A 31 -35.84 64.26 48.84
CA ASP A 31 -35.53 64.09 47.42
C ASP A 31 -34.06 63.67 47.22
N HIS A 32 -33.14 64.22 48.02
CA HIS A 32 -31.74 63.81 48.01
C HIS A 32 -31.52 62.37 48.49
N VAL A 33 -32.23 61.94 49.53
CA VAL A 33 -32.16 60.56 50.03
C VAL A 33 -32.68 59.58 48.99
N VAL A 34 -33.80 59.89 48.33
CA VAL A 34 -34.38 59.04 47.27
C VAL A 34 -33.42 58.88 46.10
N VAL A 35 -32.85 59.98 45.58
CA VAL A 35 -31.90 59.93 44.47
C VAL A 35 -30.66 59.13 44.85
N LYS A 36 -30.11 59.36 46.04
CA LYS A 36 -28.93 58.65 46.53
C LYS A 36 -29.19 57.15 46.69
N GLN A 37 -30.32 56.76 47.28
CA GLN A 37 -30.66 55.35 47.47
C GLN A 37 -30.85 54.61 46.14
N VAL A 38 -31.42 55.26 45.12
CA VAL A 38 -31.52 54.69 43.78
C VAL A 38 -30.14 54.56 43.12
N GLU A 39 -29.28 55.57 43.27
CA GLU A 39 -27.91 55.53 42.77
C GLU A 39 -27.11 54.39 43.42
N ASP A 40 -27.15 54.28 44.75
CA ASP A 40 -26.47 53.23 45.51
C ASP A 40 -26.95 51.83 45.08
N GLU A 41 -28.26 51.64 44.90
CA GLU A 41 -28.81 50.35 44.45
C GLU A 41 -28.41 50.04 43.00
N LEU A 42 -28.43 51.02 42.10
CA LEU A 42 -27.97 50.84 40.71
C LEU A 42 -26.47 50.49 40.65
N GLN A 43 -25.64 51.16 41.45
CA GLN A 43 -24.21 50.87 41.54
C GLN A 43 -23.96 49.45 42.06
N LYS A 44 -24.70 49.03 43.09
CA LYS A 44 -24.66 47.65 43.60
C LYS A 44 -25.02 46.64 42.51
N ARG A 45 -26.09 46.86 41.74
CA ARG A 45 -26.48 45.96 40.63
C ARG A 45 -25.46 45.94 39.50
N LEU A 46 -24.88 47.08 39.17
CA LEU A 46 -23.80 47.15 38.19
C LEU A 46 -22.60 46.32 38.64
N ALA A 47 -22.22 46.40 39.91
CA ALA A 47 -21.15 45.58 40.49
C ALA A 47 -21.47 44.07 40.41
N GLU A 48 -22.68 43.65 40.82
CA GLU A 48 -23.13 42.25 40.75
C GLU A 48 -23.11 41.70 39.31
N LEU A 49 -23.58 42.49 38.33
CA LEU A 49 -23.55 42.12 36.92
C LEU A 49 -22.12 42.03 36.37
N THR A 50 -21.26 42.97 36.78
CA THR A 50 -19.85 42.98 36.38
C THR A 50 -19.13 41.74 36.93
N GLU A 51 -19.38 41.38 38.18
CA GLU A 51 -18.85 40.16 38.79
C GLU A 51 -19.37 38.91 38.07
N THR A 52 -20.66 38.83 37.77
CA THR A 52 -21.26 37.71 37.03
C THR A 52 -20.63 37.56 35.63
N LEU A 53 -20.41 38.68 34.93
CA LEU A 53 -19.74 38.68 33.63
C LEU A 53 -18.29 38.23 33.74
N ALA A 54 -17.56 38.72 34.75
CA ALA A 54 -16.19 38.32 35.01
C ALA A 54 -16.09 36.82 35.35
N ALA A 55 -17.01 36.30 36.17
CA ALA A 55 -17.08 34.88 36.54
C ALA A 55 -17.43 33.98 35.34
N GLY A 56 -18.21 34.47 34.38
CA GLY A 56 -18.57 33.72 33.17
C GLY A 56 -17.48 33.68 32.08
N ALA A 57 -16.51 34.60 32.12
CA ALA A 57 -15.41 34.65 31.15
C ALA A 57 -14.52 33.38 31.13
N PRO A 58 -13.98 32.88 32.26
CA PRO A 58 -13.14 31.69 32.27
C PRO A 58 -13.87 30.44 31.77
N GLU A 59 -15.15 30.26 32.12
CA GLU A 59 -15.94 29.14 31.64
C GLU A 59 -16.22 29.21 30.14
N ARG A 60 -16.38 30.42 29.59
CA ARG A 60 -16.53 30.62 28.14
C ARG A 60 -15.25 30.22 27.42
N GLU A 61 -14.09 30.67 27.90
CA GLU A 61 -12.80 30.32 27.32
C GLU A 61 -12.50 28.83 27.45
N ALA A 62 -12.75 28.23 28.61
CA ALA A 62 -12.60 26.79 28.82
C ALA A 62 -13.51 25.98 27.87
N ARG A 63 -14.75 26.43 27.63
CA ARG A 63 -15.65 25.81 26.65
C ARG A 63 -15.13 25.96 25.22
N ALA A 64 -14.65 27.14 24.85
CA ALA A 64 -14.07 27.38 23.52
C ALA A 64 -12.85 26.49 23.27
N GLN A 65 -11.95 26.37 24.26
CA GLN A 65 -10.80 25.48 24.19
C GLN A 65 -11.21 24.01 24.05
N LYS A 66 -12.17 23.54 24.87
CA LYS A 66 -12.70 22.16 24.77
C LYS A 66 -13.29 21.87 23.40
N VAL A 67 -14.06 22.80 22.83
CA VAL A 67 -14.63 22.65 21.47
C VAL A 67 -13.53 22.59 20.41
N SER A 68 -12.53 23.47 20.50
CA SER A 68 -11.38 23.47 19.58
C SER A 68 -10.62 22.14 19.62
N ILE A 69 -10.31 21.64 20.82
CA ILE A 69 -9.63 20.35 21.01
C ILE A 69 -10.48 19.20 20.45
N ALA A 70 -11.77 19.16 20.77
CA ALA A 70 -12.67 18.12 20.29
C ALA A 70 -12.80 18.13 18.76
N ALA A 71 -12.85 19.32 18.14
CA ALA A 71 -12.87 19.45 16.68
C ALA A 71 -11.58 18.93 16.05
N ALA A 72 -10.41 19.29 16.61
CA ALA A 72 -9.12 18.79 16.13
C ALA A 72 -9.01 17.26 16.26
N GLN A 73 -9.44 16.70 17.39
CA GLN A 73 -9.46 15.24 17.61
C GLN A 73 -10.40 14.53 16.62
N LYS A 74 -11.57 15.11 16.35
CA LYS A 74 -12.53 14.57 15.38
C LYS A 74 -11.94 14.52 13.97
N GLU A 75 -11.30 15.59 13.51
CA GLU A 75 -10.67 15.60 12.19
C GLU A 75 -9.49 14.61 12.11
N ALA A 76 -8.65 14.54 13.14
CA ALA A 76 -7.59 13.55 13.22
C ALA A 76 -8.12 12.11 13.18
N ALA A 77 -9.23 11.83 13.88
CA ALA A 77 -9.87 10.52 13.86
C ALA A 77 -10.44 10.16 12.49
N LYS A 78 -11.07 11.12 11.79
CA LYS A 78 -11.57 10.90 10.42
C LYS A 78 -10.45 10.55 9.44
N VAL A 79 -9.33 11.27 9.50
CA VAL A 79 -8.18 11.00 8.63
C VAL A 79 -7.62 9.59 8.92
N LYS A 80 -7.49 9.23 10.19
CA LYS A 80 -7.05 7.87 10.58
C LYS A 80 -8.02 6.80 10.10
N ASP A 81 -9.33 6.99 10.29
CA ASP A 81 -10.36 6.03 9.86
C ASP A 81 -10.36 5.82 8.33
N ALA A 82 -10.20 6.88 7.55
CA ALA A 82 -10.06 6.76 6.10
C ALA A 82 -8.80 5.96 5.72
N ALA A 83 -7.65 6.29 6.33
CA ALA A 83 -6.39 5.61 6.05
C ALA A 83 -6.43 4.12 6.44
N THR A 84 -7.01 3.78 7.59
CA THR A 84 -7.12 2.38 8.03
C THR A 84 -8.08 1.58 7.17
N LYS A 85 -9.18 2.18 6.69
CA LYS A 85 -10.10 1.52 5.75
C LYS A 85 -9.42 1.20 4.42
N GLU A 86 -8.67 2.14 3.85
CA GLU A 86 -7.93 1.89 2.61
C GLU A 86 -6.83 0.84 2.80
N ALA A 87 -6.07 0.91 3.91
CA ALA A 87 -5.07 -0.11 4.24
C ALA A 87 -5.69 -1.51 4.41
N ALA A 88 -6.86 -1.60 5.05
CA ALA A 88 -7.57 -2.86 5.24
C ALA A 88 -8.05 -3.45 3.90
N LYS A 89 -8.58 -2.63 2.99
CA LYS A 89 -8.95 -3.07 1.64
C LYS A 89 -7.73 -3.64 0.89
N ALA A 90 -6.62 -2.89 0.88
CA ALA A 90 -5.39 -3.32 0.23
C ALA A 90 -4.86 -4.65 0.82
N ALA A 91 -4.91 -4.79 2.14
CA ALA A 91 -4.50 -6.03 2.82
C ALA A 91 -5.37 -7.23 2.42
N VAL A 92 -6.69 -7.05 2.31
CA VAL A 92 -7.62 -8.11 1.86
C VAL A 92 -7.37 -8.50 0.40
N GLU A 93 -7.10 -7.53 -0.48
CA GLU A 93 -6.75 -7.81 -1.87
C GLU A 93 -5.42 -8.55 -1.99
N ALA A 94 -4.39 -8.12 -1.26
CA ALA A 94 -3.10 -8.79 -1.20
C ALA A 94 -3.24 -10.22 -0.67
N GLN A 95 -4.05 -10.44 0.38
CA GLN A 95 -4.34 -11.77 0.90
C GLN A 95 -4.98 -12.67 -0.16
N LYS A 96 -5.98 -12.17 -0.89
CA LYS A 96 -6.64 -12.94 -1.96
C LYS A 96 -5.66 -13.31 -3.07
N ALA A 97 -4.81 -12.37 -3.49
CA ALA A 97 -3.78 -12.62 -4.50
C ALA A 97 -2.76 -13.67 -4.02
N ALA A 98 -2.30 -13.58 -2.77
CA ALA A 98 -1.38 -14.55 -2.17
C ALA A 98 -1.99 -15.96 -2.12
N VAL A 99 -3.25 -16.10 -1.69
CA VAL A 99 -3.95 -17.40 -1.67
C VAL A 99 -4.13 -17.97 -3.08
N ALA A 100 -4.39 -17.13 -4.07
CA ALA A 100 -4.49 -17.56 -5.46
C ALA A 100 -3.13 -18.07 -5.98
N ALA A 101 -2.05 -17.33 -5.71
CA ALA A 101 -0.69 -17.69 -6.09
C ALA A 101 -0.24 -18.99 -5.41
N GLU A 102 -0.53 -19.16 -4.11
CA GLU A 102 -0.26 -20.38 -3.35
C GLU A 102 -0.95 -21.59 -4.00
N LYS A 103 -2.24 -21.47 -4.33
CA LYS A 103 -3.00 -22.54 -5.00
C LYS A 103 -2.42 -22.89 -6.38
N ALA A 104 -2.00 -21.89 -7.15
CA ALA A 104 -1.37 -22.11 -8.44
C ALA A 104 -0.02 -22.84 -8.29
N ALA A 105 0.83 -22.40 -7.37
CA ALA A 105 2.11 -23.03 -7.06
C ALA A 105 1.92 -24.48 -6.57
N ALA A 106 0.96 -24.72 -5.69
CA ALA A 106 0.65 -26.06 -5.19
C ALA A 106 0.17 -27.01 -6.32
N LYS A 107 -0.59 -26.51 -7.30
CA LYS A 107 -0.96 -27.29 -8.49
C LYS A 107 0.25 -27.60 -9.37
N ALA A 108 1.10 -26.61 -9.63
CA ALA A 108 2.32 -26.80 -10.42
C ALA A 108 3.25 -27.84 -9.78
N LEU A 109 3.44 -27.78 -8.46
CA LEU A 109 4.23 -28.79 -7.72
C LEU A 109 3.64 -30.20 -7.86
N LYS A 110 2.31 -30.35 -7.85
CA LYS A 110 1.66 -31.65 -8.05
C LYS A 110 1.83 -32.17 -9.49
N ALA A 111 1.85 -31.29 -10.48
CA ALA A 111 2.05 -31.65 -11.89
C ALA A 111 3.52 -32.03 -12.19
N LEU A 112 4.48 -31.42 -11.50
CA LEU A 112 5.90 -31.66 -11.70
C LEU A 112 6.31 -33.13 -11.50
N GLY A 113 5.73 -33.82 -10.51
CA GLY A 113 6.06 -35.23 -10.22
C GLY A 113 5.80 -36.17 -11.41
N PRO A 114 4.57 -36.20 -11.96
CA PRO A 114 4.25 -36.91 -13.20
C PRO A 114 5.11 -36.49 -14.39
N GLU A 115 5.31 -35.17 -14.59
CA GLU A 115 6.11 -34.66 -15.71
C GLU A 115 7.56 -35.14 -15.64
N MET A 116 8.18 -35.11 -14.46
CA MET A 116 9.54 -35.63 -14.24
C MET A 116 9.62 -37.14 -14.50
N LYS A 117 8.59 -37.91 -14.14
CA LYS A 117 8.56 -39.35 -14.43
C LYS A 117 8.46 -39.62 -15.93
N ALA A 118 7.60 -38.88 -16.63
CA ALA A 118 7.43 -39.01 -18.08
C ALA A 118 8.74 -38.67 -18.82
N THR A 119 9.34 -37.51 -18.51
CA THR A 119 10.62 -37.11 -19.10
C THR A 119 11.75 -38.08 -18.75
N ALA A 120 11.79 -38.63 -17.53
CA ALA A 120 12.77 -39.64 -17.17
C ALA A 120 12.61 -40.94 -17.99
N ALA A 121 11.37 -41.36 -18.25
CA ALA A 121 11.09 -42.54 -19.08
C ALA A 121 11.46 -42.31 -20.55
N GLU A 122 11.11 -41.17 -21.12
CA GLU A 122 11.50 -40.78 -22.48
C GLU A 122 13.02 -40.69 -22.63
N LEU A 123 13.70 -40.08 -21.66
CA LEU A 123 15.16 -40.00 -21.64
C LEU A 123 15.78 -41.41 -21.64
N LYS A 124 15.25 -42.33 -20.83
CA LYS A 124 15.72 -43.72 -20.80
C LYS A 124 15.54 -44.39 -22.16
N SER A 125 14.35 -44.31 -22.74
CA SER A 125 14.05 -44.89 -24.06
C SER A 125 14.92 -44.31 -25.17
N ASN A 126 15.13 -42.99 -25.18
CA ASN A 126 16.00 -42.35 -26.17
C ASN A 126 17.47 -42.75 -26.00
N LYS A 127 17.94 -42.97 -24.77
CA LYS A 127 19.30 -43.49 -24.52
C LYS A 127 19.45 -44.91 -25.03
N GLU A 128 18.48 -45.78 -24.77
CA GLU A 128 18.47 -47.15 -25.28
C GLU A 128 18.49 -47.16 -26.82
N GLY A 129 17.58 -46.43 -27.47
CA GLY A 129 17.54 -46.35 -28.93
C GLY A 129 18.80 -45.73 -29.56
N LEU A 130 19.47 -44.80 -28.86
CA LEU A 130 20.74 -44.23 -29.31
C LEU A 130 21.87 -45.25 -29.23
N GLU A 131 21.93 -46.07 -28.19
CA GLU A 131 22.91 -47.16 -28.10
C GLU A 131 22.63 -48.26 -29.12
N ASP A 132 21.36 -48.62 -29.35
CA ASP A 132 20.96 -49.56 -30.41
C ASP A 132 21.36 -49.04 -31.80
N PHE A 133 21.17 -47.75 -32.08
CA PHE A 133 21.58 -47.14 -33.35
C PHE A 133 23.10 -47.19 -33.54
N LYS A 134 23.88 -46.87 -32.49
CA LYS A 134 25.35 -46.89 -32.53
C LYS A 134 25.90 -48.30 -32.76
N THR A 135 25.37 -49.28 -32.03
CA THR A 135 25.86 -50.67 -32.04
C THR A 135 25.28 -51.51 -33.18
N GLY A 136 24.13 -51.12 -33.72
CA GLY A 136 23.52 -51.77 -34.86
C GLY A 136 23.91 -51.08 -36.18
N VAL A 137 23.07 -50.13 -36.59
CA VAL A 137 23.10 -49.53 -37.93
C VAL A 137 24.43 -48.85 -38.22
N LEU A 138 24.96 -48.07 -37.27
CA LEU A 138 26.19 -47.31 -37.47
C LEU A 138 27.40 -48.25 -37.57
N GLN A 139 27.48 -49.25 -36.69
CA GLN A 139 28.53 -50.28 -36.76
C GLN A 139 28.48 -51.04 -38.09
N SER A 140 27.31 -51.56 -38.48
CA SER A 140 27.16 -52.25 -39.76
C SER A 140 27.50 -51.37 -40.97
N PHE A 141 27.11 -50.09 -40.95
CA PHE A 141 27.47 -49.13 -41.99
C PHE A 141 28.99 -48.92 -42.06
N THR A 142 29.65 -48.80 -40.91
CA THR A 142 31.11 -48.64 -40.83
C THR A 142 31.82 -49.86 -41.40
N GLU A 143 31.38 -51.08 -41.05
CA GLU A 143 31.91 -52.33 -41.62
C GLU A 143 31.69 -52.42 -43.13
N LEU A 144 30.53 -52.01 -43.64
CA LEU A 144 30.22 -51.94 -45.07
C LEU A 144 31.16 -50.97 -45.80
N VAL A 145 31.43 -49.80 -45.22
CA VAL A 145 32.39 -48.82 -45.78
C VAL A 145 33.81 -49.39 -45.80
N GLU A 146 34.25 -50.03 -44.71
CA GLU A 146 35.56 -50.70 -44.65
C GLU A 146 35.68 -51.81 -45.70
N ARG A 147 34.66 -52.64 -45.86
CA ARG A 147 34.66 -53.74 -46.82
C ARG A 147 34.59 -53.26 -48.27
N SER A 148 33.91 -52.15 -48.53
CA SER A 148 33.83 -51.52 -49.86
C SER A 148 35.11 -50.76 -50.24
N SER A 149 35.99 -50.49 -49.27
CA SER A 149 37.30 -49.86 -49.47
C SER A 149 38.46 -50.85 -49.56
N VAL A 150 38.19 -52.16 -49.48
CA VAL A 150 39.16 -53.20 -49.83
C VAL A 150 39.32 -53.21 -51.35
N VAL A 151 40.42 -52.60 -51.81
CA VAL A 151 40.91 -52.72 -53.18
C VAL A 151 41.11 -54.21 -53.49
N PRO A 152 40.52 -54.77 -54.57
CA PRO A 152 40.65 -56.18 -54.89
C PRO A 152 42.14 -56.55 -55.04
N GLU A 153 42.55 -57.55 -54.26
CA GLU A 153 43.87 -58.17 -54.30
C GLU A 153 44.15 -58.64 -55.73
N VAL A 154 45.12 -57.98 -56.36
CA VAL A 154 45.64 -58.34 -57.68
C VAL A 154 46.15 -59.78 -57.57
N ALA A 155 45.44 -60.70 -58.24
CA ALA A 155 45.85 -62.09 -58.36
C ALA A 155 47.30 -62.16 -58.88
N PRO A 156 48.17 -63.05 -58.33
CA PRO A 156 49.54 -63.18 -58.79
C PRO A 156 49.54 -63.67 -60.25
N GLU A 157 50.03 -62.85 -61.18
CA GLU A 157 50.41 -63.29 -62.52
C GLU A 157 51.59 -64.27 -62.40
N GLU A 158 51.33 -65.55 -62.68
CA GLU A 158 52.38 -66.52 -62.99
C GLU A 158 52.92 -66.32 -64.42
N PRO A 159 54.19 -66.65 -64.66
CA PRO A 159 55.02 -66.01 -65.69
C PRO A 159 55.01 -66.77 -67.03
N ALA A 160 54.79 -66.05 -68.13
CA ALA A 160 55.08 -66.54 -69.47
C ALA A 160 56.49 -66.08 -69.90
N ALA A 161 57.44 -67.00 -69.80
CA ALA A 161 58.72 -66.93 -70.51
C ALA A 161 58.48 -67.11 -72.02
N GLU A 162 59.02 -66.21 -72.86
CA GLU A 162 60.06 -66.51 -73.85
C GLU A 162 60.35 -65.28 -74.72
N ALA A 163 61.57 -64.76 -74.57
CA ALA A 163 62.31 -64.07 -75.63
C ALA A 163 62.97 -65.15 -76.53
N PRO A 164 63.67 -64.83 -77.65
CA PRO A 164 63.93 -63.52 -78.24
C PRO A 164 63.83 -63.49 -79.78
N ALA A 165 63.81 -62.29 -80.38
CA ALA A 165 64.47 -62.05 -81.65
C ALA A 165 65.01 -60.62 -81.68
N ALA A 166 66.34 -60.56 -81.63
CA ALA A 166 67.15 -59.36 -81.85
C ALA A 166 67.01 -58.88 -83.30
N GLU A 167 67.03 -57.56 -83.52
CA GLU A 167 68.13 -56.91 -84.24
C GLU A 167 68.04 -55.38 -84.09
N ALA A 168 69.18 -54.76 -83.78
CA ALA A 168 69.42 -53.32 -83.77
C ALA A 168 69.44 -52.75 -85.21
N PRO A 169 69.29 -51.42 -85.41
CA PRO A 169 70.42 -50.47 -85.24
C PRO A 169 69.99 -49.18 -84.51
N ALA A 170 70.81 -48.59 -83.62
CA ALA A 170 71.96 -47.70 -83.83
C ALA A 170 71.63 -46.21 -84.10
N ALA A 171 72.30 -45.36 -83.29
CA ALA A 171 72.56 -43.90 -83.39
C ALA A 171 71.42 -42.94 -82.96
N ALA A 172 71.65 -41.83 -82.24
CA ALA A 172 72.86 -41.03 -82.07
C ALA A 172 72.83 -40.13 -80.81
N SER A 173 74.05 -39.75 -80.38
CA SER A 173 74.48 -38.60 -79.56
C SER A 173 74.46 -38.74 -78.04
#